data_AF-A0A7X8AB72-F1
#
_entry.id   AF-A0A7X8AB72-F1
#
_cell.length_a   1.000
_cell.length_b   1.000
_cell.length_c   1.000
_cell.angle_alpha   90.00
_cell.angle_beta   90.00
_cell.angle_gamma   90.00
#
_symmetry.space_group_name_H-M   'P 1'
#
loop_
_entity.id
_entity.type
_entity.pdbx_description
1 polymer ?
#
loop_
_entity_poly.entity_id
_entity_poly.type
_entity_poly.pdbx_seq_one_letter_code
_entity_poly.pdbx_strand_id
1 'polypeptide(L)'
;MKEMKYVNMFNQGVKRVQDMLRDNGNKEAQFDVSKLTVFCVNVFSNEEDINDTQGDTQDDTQISNIPQGTTLDAWIENQIKLNPKITTEEMAKMSKKSIITIKRHILKLDHIQYIGSGYSGHWKVKKKE
;
A
#
# COMPACT_ATOMS: atom_id res chain seq x y z
N MET A 1 -10.09 -32.66 11.21
CA MET A 1 -8.69 -32.14 11.21
C MET A 1 -7.86 -33.09 10.35
N LYS A 2 -7.06 -32.70 9.35
CA LYS A 2 -6.44 -31.41 8.99
C LYS A 2 -7.21 -30.63 7.90
N GLU A 3 -7.10 -29.31 8.02
CA GLU A 3 -7.63 -28.27 7.11
C GLU A 3 -6.95 -28.35 5.73
N MET A 4 -7.73 -28.39 4.65
CA MET A 4 -7.23 -28.01 3.31
C MET A 4 -7.28 -26.48 3.21
N LYS A 5 -6.30 -25.82 3.81
CA LYS A 5 -6.08 -24.38 3.60
C LYS A 5 -5.49 -24.17 2.21
N TYR A 6 -6.34 -23.66 1.32
CA TYR A 6 -6.08 -22.70 0.25
C TYR A 6 -4.88 -22.88 -0.71
N VAL A 7 -5.13 -22.40 -1.94
CA VAL A 7 -4.21 -22.18 -3.07
C VAL A 7 -4.04 -23.38 -4.00
N ASN A 8 -4.99 -23.59 -4.91
CA ASN A 8 -4.70 -24.40 -6.10
C ASN A 8 -5.35 -23.90 -7.39
N MET A 9 -5.09 -22.63 -7.72
CA MET A 9 -5.25 -22.13 -9.10
C MET A 9 -4.00 -21.43 -9.66
N PHE A 10 -3.01 -21.09 -8.81
CA PHE A 10 -1.73 -20.50 -9.25
C PHE A 10 -0.72 -21.55 -9.76
N ASN A 11 -0.87 -22.83 -9.39
CA ASN A 11 0.07 -23.91 -9.76
C ASN A 11 -0.41 -24.79 -10.93
N GLN A 12 -1.57 -24.50 -11.53
CA GLN A 12 -2.14 -25.32 -12.61
C GLN A 12 -1.42 -25.14 -13.96
N GLY A 13 -0.75 -24.01 -14.18
CA GLY A 13 -0.06 -23.71 -15.44
C GLY A 13 1.08 -24.69 -15.74
N VAL A 14 1.93 -24.96 -14.75
CA VAL A 14 3.04 -25.93 -14.90
C VAL A 14 2.49 -27.33 -15.16
N LYS A 15 1.46 -27.74 -14.41
CA LYS A 15 0.82 -29.05 -14.58
C LYS A 15 0.21 -29.20 -15.98
N ARG A 16 -0.52 -28.19 -16.45
CA ARG A 16 -1.14 -28.16 -17.77
C ARG A 16 -0.11 -28.27 -18.90
N VAL A 17 1.01 -27.56 -18.78
CA VAL A 17 2.08 -27.61 -19.78
C VAL A 17 2.73 -29.00 -19.82
N GLN A 18 2.95 -29.63 -18.67
CA GLN A 18 3.47 -31.00 -18.61
C GLN A 18 2.48 -32.01 -19.21
N ASP A 19 1.20 -31.87 -18.91
CA ASP A 19 0.14 -32.74 -19.45
C ASP A 19 0.07 -32.62 -20.99
N MET A 20 0.13 -31.38 -21.53
CA MET A 20 0.15 -31.15 -22.98
C MET A 20 1.42 -31.69 -23.67
N LEU A 21 2.58 -31.61 -23.02
CA LEU A 21 3.81 -32.19 -23.56
C LEU A 21 3.71 -33.71 -23.64
N ARG A 22 3.16 -34.34 -22.61
CA ARG A 22 2.93 -35.78 -22.54
C ARG A 22 1.95 -36.26 -23.60
N ASP A 23 0.83 -35.57 -23.78
CA ASP A 23 -0.19 -35.90 -24.78
C ASP A 23 0.36 -35.80 -26.22
N ASN A 24 1.32 -34.91 -26.44
CA ASN A 24 2.00 -34.74 -27.73
C ASN A 24 3.20 -35.70 -27.92
N GLY A 25 3.47 -36.61 -26.97
CA GLY A 25 4.60 -37.55 -27.02
C GLY A 25 5.97 -36.91 -26.79
N ASN A 26 6.01 -35.69 -26.26
CA ASN A 26 7.25 -34.97 -25.95
C ASN A 26 7.75 -35.33 -24.53
N LYS A 27 9.04 -35.10 -24.30
CA LYS A 27 9.64 -35.25 -22.96
C LYS A 27 9.16 -34.12 -22.04
N GLU A 28 9.07 -34.43 -20.75
CA GLU A 28 8.68 -33.46 -19.71
C GLU A 28 9.64 -32.26 -19.67
N ALA A 29 9.09 -31.08 -19.38
CA ALA A 29 9.89 -29.88 -19.22
C ALA A 29 10.76 -29.96 -17.96
N GLN A 30 12.07 -29.73 -18.10
CA GLN A 30 13.01 -29.67 -16.99
C GLN A 30 13.17 -28.22 -16.52
N PHE A 31 12.87 -27.97 -15.24
CA PHE A 31 13.01 -26.64 -14.65
C PHE A 31 14.34 -26.54 -13.90
N ASP A 32 15.27 -25.77 -14.45
CA ASP A 32 16.53 -25.46 -13.79
C ASP A 32 16.33 -24.30 -12.80
N VAL A 33 16.04 -24.67 -11.55
CA VAL A 33 15.77 -23.72 -10.45
C VAL A 33 17.00 -22.90 -10.04
N SER A 34 18.19 -23.26 -10.52
CA SER A 34 19.43 -22.52 -10.23
C SER A 34 19.64 -21.30 -11.13
N LYS A 35 18.97 -21.24 -12.28
CA LYS A 35 18.99 -20.10 -13.23
C LYS A 35 17.81 -19.15 -13.05
N LEU A 36 17.04 -19.35 -11.99
CA LEU A 36 15.74 -18.75 -11.75
C LEU A 36 15.93 -17.38 -11.07
N THR A 37 16.53 -16.45 -11.80
CA THR A 37 16.78 -15.07 -11.32
C THR A 37 15.57 -14.14 -11.44
N VAL A 38 14.43 -14.54 -12.03
CA VAL A 38 13.27 -13.65 -12.04
C VAL A 38 11.96 -14.39 -12.29
N PHE A 39 11.16 -14.52 -11.24
CA PHE A 39 9.77 -14.11 -11.33
C PHE A 39 9.30 -13.59 -9.98
N CYS A 40 9.40 -12.27 -9.82
CA CYS A 40 8.56 -11.55 -8.87
C CYS A 40 7.19 -11.38 -9.52
N VAL A 41 6.14 -11.89 -8.89
CA VAL A 41 4.77 -11.68 -9.33
C VAL A 41 4.29 -10.36 -8.72
N ASN A 42 4.40 -9.28 -9.48
CA ASN A 42 3.73 -8.03 -9.17
C ASN A 42 2.35 -8.04 -9.84
N VAL A 43 1.29 -8.05 -9.02
CA VAL A 43 -0.10 -7.97 -9.47
C VAL A 43 -0.49 -6.49 -9.56
N PHE A 44 -0.83 -6.03 -10.75
CA PHE A 44 -1.45 -4.72 -10.97
C PHE A 44 -2.83 -4.94 -11.61
N SER A 45 -3.87 -4.39 -11.00
CA SER A 45 -5.23 -4.43 -11.50
C SER A 45 -5.39 -3.52 -12.72
N ASN A 46 -5.93 -4.05 -13.82
CA ASN A 46 -6.34 -3.25 -14.98
C ASN A 46 -7.74 -2.68 -14.72
N GLU A 47 -7.80 -1.60 -13.97
CA GLU A 47 -8.92 -0.67 -14.06
C GLU A 47 -8.31 0.71 -14.30
N GLU A 48 -8.58 1.28 -15.47
CA GLU A 48 -8.42 2.71 -15.66
C GLU A 48 -9.27 3.41 -14.61
N ASP A 49 -8.68 4.42 -13.96
CA ASP A 49 -9.24 5.26 -12.91
C ASP A 49 -10.77 5.26 -12.81
N ILE A 50 -11.29 4.57 -11.78
CA ILE A 50 -12.52 5.01 -11.14
C ILE A 50 -12.25 5.07 -9.65
N ASN A 51 -12.34 6.29 -9.14
CA ASN A 51 -12.54 6.60 -7.74
C ASN A 51 -13.51 5.58 -7.10
N ASP A 52 -13.02 4.61 -6.34
CA ASP A 52 -13.76 4.18 -5.15
C ASP A 52 -12.97 3.31 -4.16
N THR A 53 -13.46 3.39 -2.94
CA THR A 53 -12.87 2.96 -1.68
C THR A 53 -13.01 1.45 -1.49
N GLN A 54 -11.92 0.70 -1.21
CA GLN A 54 -11.85 -0.37 -0.18
C GLN A 54 -10.64 -1.32 -0.38
N GLY A 55 -9.88 -1.55 0.70
CA GLY A 55 -8.85 -2.58 0.73
C GLY A 55 -7.77 -2.31 1.77
N ASP A 56 -8.13 -2.51 3.02
CA ASP A 56 -7.29 -2.39 4.21
C ASP A 56 -6.17 -3.45 4.18
N THR A 57 -4.98 -3.09 3.67
CA THR A 57 -3.78 -3.91 3.85
C THR A 57 -2.87 -3.20 4.86
N GLN A 58 -3.04 -3.60 6.12
CA GLN A 58 -2.03 -3.49 7.17
C GLN A 58 -0.77 -4.25 6.72
N ASP A 59 0.28 -3.53 6.36
CA ASP A 59 1.64 -3.85 6.79
C ASP A 59 2.54 -2.62 6.57
N ASP A 60 2.59 -1.76 7.58
CA ASP A 60 3.54 -0.66 7.65
C ASP A 60 4.89 -1.24 8.10
N THR A 61 5.60 -1.89 7.18
CA THR A 61 6.97 -2.35 7.45
C THR A 61 7.95 -1.17 7.46
N GLN A 62 8.01 -0.53 8.63
CA GLN A 62 9.23 -0.13 9.35
C GLN A 62 10.38 0.58 8.60
N ILE A 63 10.15 1.81 8.10
CA ILE A 63 11.14 2.92 8.19
C ILE A 63 10.39 4.26 8.24
N SER A 64 9.71 4.57 9.33
CA SER A 64 9.12 5.90 9.55
C SER A 64 9.96 6.71 10.53
N ASN A 65 10.25 7.98 10.24
CA ASN A 65 10.90 8.90 11.20
C ASN A 65 9.93 9.39 12.30
N ILE A 66 8.85 8.65 12.55
CA ILE A 66 7.86 8.97 13.58
C ILE A 66 8.44 8.49 14.91
N PRO A 67 8.38 9.30 15.99
CA PRO A 67 8.84 8.88 17.30
C PRO A 67 8.21 7.54 17.73
N GLN A 68 9.03 6.63 18.27
CA GLN A 68 8.58 5.33 18.76
C GLN A 68 7.42 5.52 19.76
N GLY A 69 6.31 4.82 19.51
CA GLY A 69 5.09 4.90 20.34
C GLY A 69 4.07 5.96 19.93
N THR A 70 4.35 6.77 18.88
CA THR A 70 3.38 7.74 18.34
C THR A 70 2.75 7.19 17.06
N THR A 71 1.41 7.25 16.97
CA THR A 71 0.71 6.89 15.72
C THR A 71 0.93 7.96 14.64
N LEU A 72 0.79 7.58 13.36
CA LEU A 72 0.90 8.53 12.25
C LEU A 72 -0.12 9.68 12.38
N ASP A 73 -1.31 9.40 12.88
CA ASP A 73 -2.38 10.39 13.10
C ASP A 73 -1.97 11.45 14.14
N ALA A 74 -1.49 11.00 15.30
CA ALA A 74 -1.04 11.90 16.36
C ALA A 74 0.18 12.73 15.92
N TRP A 75 1.05 12.14 15.09
CA TRP A 75 2.17 12.85 14.50
C TRP A 75 1.71 13.94 13.53
N ILE A 76 0.76 13.66 12.63
CA ILE A 76 0.17 14.64 11.69
C ILE A 76 -0.46 15.81 12.46
N GLU A 77 -1.25 15.52 13.50
CA GLU A 77 -1.85 16.56 14.35
C GLU A 77 -0.78 17.47 14.97
N ASN A 78 0.29 16.88 15.50
CA ASN A 78 1.38 17.65 16.11
C ASN A 78 2.10 18.51 15.08
N GLN A 79 2.35 18.00 13.87
CA GLN A 79 2.96 18.81 12.80
C GLN A 79 2.09 20.02 12.43
N ILE A 80 0.77 19.84 12.30
CA ILE A 80 -0.16 20.92 11.98
C ILE A 80 -0.26 21.94 13.14
N LYS A 81 -0.23 21.49 14.40
CA LYS A 81 -0.21 22.38 15.57
C LYS A 81 1.06 23.24 15.62
N LEU A 82 2.21 22.65 15.27
CA LEU A 82 3.51 23.34 15.24
C LEU A 82 3.62 24.32 14.08
N ASN A 83 3.21 23.89 12.87
CA ASN A 83 3.24 24.71 11.68
C ASN A 83 1.94 24.54 10.87
N PRO A 84 0.95 25.43 11.09
CA PRO A 84 -0.32 25.40 10.35
C PRO A 84 -0.16 25.47 8.82
N LYS A 85 0.93 26.06 8.32
CA LYS A 85 1.21 26.19 6.88
C LYS A 85 1.96 25.00 6.29
N ILE A 86 2.25 23.96 7.08
CA ILE A 86 2.96 22.78 6.58
C ILE A 86 2.20 22.13 5.43
N THR A 87 2.91 21.82 4.36
CA THR A 87 2.31 21.14 3.21
C THR A 87 2.26 19.64 3.44
N THR A 88 1.33 18.97 2.76
CA THR A 88 1.25 17.50 2.78
C THR A 88 2.53 16.86 2.24
N GLU A 89 3.20 17.52 1.29
CA GLU A 89 4.47 17.06 0.72
C GLU A 89 5.62 17.09 1.73
N GLU A 90 5.70 18.15 2.54
CA GLU A 90 6.68 18.25 3.61
C GLU A 90 6.44 17.19 4.69
N MET A 91 5.18 16.98 5.09
CA MET A 91 4.83 15.92 6.03
C MET A 91 5.20 14.52 5.51
N ALA A 92 4.99 14.27 4.22
CA ALA A 92 5.38 13.02 3.56
C ALA A 92 6.90 12.81 3.59
N LYS A 93 7.68 13.85 3.24
CA LYS A 93 9.15 13.82 3.30
C LYS A 93 9.67 13.57 4.71
N MET A 94 9.11 14.25 5.71
CA MET A 94 9.53 14.11 7.11
C MET A 94 9.24 12.71 7.65
N SER A 95 8.04 12.18 7.41
CA SER A 95 7.61 10.86 7.89
C SER A 95 8.17 9.69 7.08
N LYS A 96 8.80 9.95 5.92
CA LYS A 96 9.18 8.96 4.90
C LYS A 96 7.98 8.11 4.44
N LYS A 97 6.83 8.75 4.29
CA LYS A 97 5.60 8.13 3.78
C LYS A 97 5.18 8.75 2.45
N SER A 98 4.29 8.07 1.73
CA SER A 98 3.72 8.62 0.50
C SER A 98 2.79 9.81 0.81
N ILE A 99 2.71 10.78 -0.10
CA ILE A 99 1.77 11.92 0.01
C ILE A 99 0.32 11.41 0.11
N ILE A 100 -0.02 10.35 -0.63
CA ILE A 100 -1.35 9.73 -0.63
C ILE A 100 -1.68 9.15 0.75
N THR A 101 -0.72 8.48 1.40
CA THR A 101 -0.89 7.97 2.76
C THR A 101 -1.21 9.12 3.71
N ILE A 102 -0.46 10.22 3.67
CA ILE A 102 -0.72 11.39 4.53
C ILE A 102 -2.11 11.98 4.25
N LYS A 103 -2.50 12.18 2.99
CA LYS A 103 -3.85 12.67 2.63
C LYS A 103 -4.95 11.76 3.17
N ARG A 104 -4.79 10.44 3.01
CA ARG A 104 -5.73 9.44 3.50
C ARG A 104 -5.90 9.49 5.02
N HIS A 105 -4.80 9.65 5.77
CA HIS A 105 -4.87 9.80 7.22
C HIS A 105 -5.51 11.12 7.64
N ILE A 106 -5.19 12.24 6.97
CA ILE A 106 -5.85 13.53 7.22
C ILE A 106 -7.37 13.44 6.99
N LEU A 107 -7.81 12.75 5.93
CA LEU A 107 -9.24 12.53 5.65
C LEU A 107 -9.96 11.70 6.73
N LYS A 108 -9.25 10.83 7.45
CA LYS A 108 -9.80 10.09 8.60
C LYS A 108 -9.92 10.95 9.87
N LEU A 109 -9.30 12.13 9.89
CA LEU A 109 -9.26 13.01 11.06
C LEU A 109 -10.25 14.17 10.85
N ASP A 110 -11.52 13.96 11.18
CA ASP A 110 -12.63 14.91 10.97
C ASP A 110 -12.41 16.31 11.57
N HIS A 111 -11.57 16.38 12.59
CA HIS A 111 -11.27 17.60 13.33
C HIS A 111 -10.11 18.40 12.69
N ILE A 112 -9.47 17.91 11.63
CA ILE A 112 -8.45 18.64 10.86
C ILE A 112 -9.09 19.22 9.60
N GLN A 113 -8.96 20.53 9.39
CA GLN A 113 -9.54 21.20 8.23
C GLN A 113 -8.56 22.17 7.57
N TYR A 114 -8.58 22.22 6.24
CA TYR A 114 -7.84 23.22 5.48
C TYR A 114 -8.69 24.49 5.32
N ILE A 115 -8.16 25.64 5.73
CA ILE A 115 -8.82 26.95 5.69
C ILE A 115 -8.13 27.83 4.67
N GLY A 116 -8.89 28.39 3.73
CA GLY A 116 -8.40 29.30 2.69
C GLY A 116 -8.42 28.67 1.30
N SER A 117 -7.97 29.43 0.30
CA SER A 117 -7.94 29.00 -1.10
C SER A 117 -6.51 28.89 -1.63
N GLY A 118 -6.29 27.86 -2.45
CA GLY A 118 -5.03 27.64 -3.17
C GLY A 118 -3.80 27.69 -2.25
N TYR A 119 -2.82 28.49 -2.63
CA TYR A 119 -1.52 28.60 -1.93
C TYR A 119 -1.56 29.41 -0.62
N SER A 120 -2.65 30.12 -0.32
CA SER A 120 -2.76 30.99 0.85
C SER A 120 -3.35 30.30 2.08
N GLY A 121 -3.89 29.09 1.91
CA GLY A 121 -4.57 28.37 2.97
C GLY A 121 -3.61 27.72 3.97
N HIS A 122 -4.16 27.29 5.09
CA HIS A 122 -3.45 26.61 6.17
C HIS A 122 -4.33 25.55 6.83
N TRP A 123 -3.71 24.55 7.44
CA TRP A 123 -4.38 23.53 8.22
C TRP A 123 -4.72 24.05 9.61
N LYS A 124 -5.92 23.72 10.10
CA LYS A 124 -6.39 24.04 11.46
C LYS A 124 -6.95 22.79 12.11
N VAL A 125 -6.49 22.53 13.33
CA VAL A 125 -7.05 21.50 14.22
C VAL A 125 -8.20 22.14 15.01
N LYS A 126 -9.43 21.68 14.80
CA LYS A 126 -10.58 22.02 15.63
C LYS A 126 -10.47 21.31 16.98
N LYS A 127 -10.91 21.97 18.05
CA LYS A 127 -11.07 21.31 19.34
C LYS A 127 -12.16 20.25 19.19
N LYS A 128 -11.87 19.04 19.65
CA LYS A 128 -12.88 17.99 19.84
C LYS A 128 -13.79 18.49 20.97
N GLU A 129 -15.04 18.77 20.67
CA GLU A 129 -16.06 19.05 21.70
C GLU A 129 -16.35 17.80 22.54
#